data_AF-A0A7C6UGQ0-F1
#
_entry.id   AF-A0A7C6UGQ0-F1
#
_cell.length_a   1.000
_cell.length_b   1.000
_cell.length_c   1.000
_cell.angle_alpha   90.00
_cell.angle_beta   90.00
_cell.angle_gamma   90.00
#
_symmetry.space_group_name_H-M   'P 1'
#
loop_
_entity.id
_entity.type
_entity.pdbx_description
1 polymer ?
#
loop_
_entity_poly.entity_id
_entity_poly.type
_entity_poly.pdbx_seq_one_letter_code
_entity_poly.pdbx_strand_id
1 'polypeptide(L)'
;MALRRDNFDAFCSLLAGLVDGLAAFLGVMAAVWIRFDSGLIPLKHAELFPPRIMYVAAAAVIAPLLIIIFRQIGLYIRPQLGPFGDKLPRLVRGVSITLATALALSFVVRPADWPPYSRTVALLAFFTVLLFVLLERFILFRLELHWARRTAPIRRIMIIGVDELAARLRRALEREPRLRSRLAGYLLPREPDGSAIRLSTAITPKLVKGHIGELEKVVADEQVDEIILADPTISRARLTEILFHCERHLVPFRMVPDLYGVLTQRVRVNHVMDIPLIGIEPWPLEAFWNRVLKRLEDIAGALVGLALSAPIILIAAPLIKRSSPGPVFYRQTRCGMAGHPFTLYKLRTMPVDAESKTGPVWTTEDDPRRTRIGEFLRKFNLDELPQFWNVLKGDMSLVGPRPERPHFVEQFKENVGHYMTRHVFKPGMTGWAQVNGLRGNTSIEDRVQHDLYYLENWSLSFDLKILIQTFFNRQNAY
;
A
#
# COMPACT_ATOMS: atom_id res chain seq x y z
N MET A 1 14.06 3.93 -9.25
CA MET A 1 13.33 2.80 -9.85
C MET A 1 11.98 2.75 -9.17
N ALA A 2 10.93 3.27 -9.81
CA ALA A 2 9.61 3.32 -9.17
C ALA A 2 9.08 1.89 -9.05
N LEU A 3 8.58 1.50 -7.87
CA LEU A 3 7.65 0.37 -7.73
C LEU A 3 6.60 0.53 -8.83
N ARG A 4 6.75 -0.21 -9.94
CA ARG A 4 5.84 -0.11 -11.09
C ARG A 4 4.49 -0.57 -10.60
N ARG A 5 3.65 0.42 -10.27
CA ARG A 5 2.32 0.21 -9.72
C ARG A 5 1.53 -0.59 -10.74
N ASP A 6 1.13 -1.79 -10.34
CA ASP A 6 0.40 -2.64 -11.25
C ASP A 6 -1.07 -2.17 -11.33
N ASN A 7 -1.36 -1.39 -12.38
CA ASN A 7 -2.72 -0.98 -12.70
C ASN A 7 -3.63 -2.18 -12.99
N PHE A 8 -3.06 -3.33 -13.38
CA PHE A 8 -3.82 -4.55 -13.61
C PHE A 8 -4.34 -5.15 -12.30
N ASP A 9 -3.50 -5.27 -11.27
CA ASP A 9 -3.91 -5.77 -9.96
C ASP A 9 -4.97 -4.85 -9.34
N ALA A 10 -4.80 -3.53 -9.49
CA ALA A 10 -5.77 -2.53 -9.09
C ALA A 10 -7.13 -2.72 -9.80
N PHE A 11 -7.09 -2.88 -11.13
CA PHE A 11 -8.28 -3.13 -11.95
C PHE A 11 -8.99 -4.42 -11.53
N CYS A 12 -8.26 -5.52 -11.34
CA CYS A 12 -8.82 -6.80 -10.92
C CYS A 12 -9.44 -6.73 -9.52
N SER A 13 -8.78 -6.05 -8.57
CA SER A 13 -9.33 -5.83 -7.23
C SER A 13 -10.60 -4.97 -7.24
N LEU A 14 -10.67 -3.93 -8.07
CA LEU A 14 -11.85 -3.07 -8.20
C LEU A 14 -13.01 -3.79 -8.88
N LEU A 15 -12.72 -4.49 -9.99
CA LEU A 15 -13.70 -5.33 -10.68
C LEU A 15 -14.27 -6.39 -9.74
N ALA A 16 -13.42 -7.08 -8.98
CA ALA A 16 -13.87 -8.07 -8.00
C ALA A 16 -14.83 -7.47 -6.96
N GLY A 17 -14.54 -6.28 -6.41
CA GLY A 17 -15.43 -5.63 -5.46
C GLY A 17 -16.79 -5.26 -6.05
N LEU A 18 -16.82 -4.78 -7.30
CA LEU A 18 -18.06 -4.45 -8.00
C LEU A 18 -18.92 -5.69 -8.30
N VAL A 19 -18.31 -6.76 -8.81
CA VAL A 19 -19.03 -7.98 -9.16
C VAL A 19 -19.48 -8.73 -7.89
N ASP A 20 -18.70 -8.72 -6.81
CA ASP A 20 -19.14 -9.32 -5.53
C ASP A 20 -20.38 -8.59 -4.97
N GLY A 21 -20.39 -7.25 -5.03
CA GLY A 21 -21.56 -6.45 -4.60
C GLY A 21 -22.80 -6.77 -5.43
N LEU A 22 -22.64 -6.90 -6.75
CA LEU A 22 -23.70 -7.29 -7.66
C LEU A 22 -24.19 -8.72 -7.40
N ALA A 23 -23.27 -9.67 -7.20
CA ALA A 23 -23.57 -11.07 -6.90
C ALA A 23 -24.34 -11.21 -5.59
N ALA A 24 -23.95 -10.48 -4.55
CA ALA A 24 -24.65 -10.43 -3.27
C ALA A 24 -26.07 -9.86 -3.44
N PHE A 25 -26.21 -8.74 -4.17
CA PHE A 25 -27.51 -8.13 -4.43
C PHE A 25 -28.44 -9.08 -5.22
N LEU A 26 -27.96 -9.62 -6.34
CA LEU A 26 -28.71 -10.56 -7.17
C LEU A 26 -29.04 -11.86 -6.45
N GLY A 27 -28.13 -12.37 -5.61
CA GLY A 27 -28.39 -13.55 -4.77
C GLY A 27 -29.57 -13.33 -3.82
N VAL A 28 -29.62 -12.19 -3.13
CA VAL A 28 -30.75 -11.86 -2.25
C VAL A 28 -32.05 -11.71 -3.06
N MET A 29 -32.01 -11.04 -4.22
CA MET A 29 -33.18 -10.92 -5.10
C MET A 29 -33.66 -12.27 -5.62
N ALA A 30 -32.74 -13.19 -5.95
CA ALA A 30 -33.07 -14.56 -6.32
C ALA A 30 -33.75 -15.31 -5.17
N ALA A 31 -33.27 -15.16 -3.93
CA ALA A 31 -33.91 -15.76 -2.76
C ALA A 31 -35.34 -15.24 -2.53
N VAL A 32 -35.56 -13.94 -2.74
CA VAL A 32 -36.89 -13.31 -2.66
C VAL A 32 -37.81 -13.87 -3.75
N TRP A 33 -37.34 -13.90 -5.00
CA TRP A 33 -38.10 -14.45 -6.13
C TRP A 33 -38.44 -15.92 -5.91
N ILE A 34 -37.49 -16.75 -5.45
CA ILE A 34 -37.74 -18.15 -5.10
C ILE A 34 -38.80 -18.25 -4.01
N ARG A 35 -38.71 -17.44 -2.95
CA ARG A 35 -39.66 -17.52 -1.83
C ARG A 35 -41.07 -17.14 -2.23
N PHE A 36 -41.23 -16.10 -3.06
CA PHE A 36 -42.51 -15.44 -3.22
C PHE A 36 -43.13 -15.52 -4.61
N ASP A 37 -42.33 -15.61 -5.67
CA ASP A 37 -42.80 -15.45 -7.04
C ASP A 37 -42.65 -16.74 -7.88
N SER A 38 -41.73 -17.63 -7.50
CA SER A 38 -41.46 -18.88 -8.25
C SER A 38 -42.55 -19.94 -8.16
N GLY A 39 -43.45 -19.83 -7.17
CA GLY A 39 -44.45 -20.86 -6.87
C GLY A 39 -43.90 -22.14 -6.22
N LEU A 40 -42.58 -22.25 -6.01
CA LEU A 40 -41.92 -23.46 -5.48
C LEU A 40 -42.20 -23.69 -3.98
N ILE A 41 -42.43 -22.63 -3.20
CA ILE A 41 -42.64 -22.71 -1.76
C ILE A 41 -44.01 -22.13 -1.41
N PRO A 42 -44.94 -22.94 -0.87
CA PRO A 42 -46.27 -22.46 -0.49
C PRO A 42 -46.19 -21.24 0.45
N LEU A 43 -46.95 -20.21 0.11
CA LEU A 43 -47.12 -19.02 0.95
C LEU A 43 -48.40 -19.19 1.78
N LYS A 44 -48.26 -19.47 3.08
CA LYS A 44 -49.36 -19.31 4.02
C LYS A 44 -49.28 -17.89 4.58
N HIS A 45 -50.34 -17.10 4.41
CA HIS A 45 -50.48 -15.73 4.90
C HIS A 45 -49.48 -14.72 4.28
N ALA A 46 -49.70 -14.35 3.02
CA ALA A 46 -48.85 -13.41 2.30
C ALA A 46 -48.81 -12.00 2.95
N GLU A 47 -49.86 -11.61 3.69
CA GLU A 47 -50.02 -10.29 4.30
C GLU A 47 -49.07 -10.01 5.48
N LEU A 48 -48.46 -11.04 6.07
CA LEU A 48 -47.52 -10.88 7.19
C LEU A 48 -46.09 -10.50 6.77
N PHE A 49 -45.80 -10.47 5.47
CA PHE A 49 -44.45 -10.24 4.98
C PHE A 49 -44.20 -8.78 4.59
N PRO A 50 -42.98 -8.25 4.81
CA PRO A 50 -42.65 -6.89 4.43
C PRO A 50 -42.79 -6.64 2.92
N PRO A 51 -43.12 -5.41 2.51
CA PRO A 51 -43.11 -5.01 1.11
C PRO A 51 -41.77 -5.32 0.42
N ARG A 52 -41.82 -5.61 -0.89
CA ARG A 52 -40.63 -5.96 -1.70
C ARG A 52 -39.49 -4.95 -1.57
N ILE A 53 -39.82 -3.66 -1.45
CA ILE A 53 -38.84 -2.58 -1.30
C ILE A 53 -37.94 -2.77 -0.07
N MET A 54 -38.43 -3.39 1.01
CA MET A 54 -37.62 -3.66 2.20
C MET A 54 -36.56 -4.74 1.92
N TYR A 55 -36.87 -5.74 1.09
CA TYR A 55 -35.87 -6.74 0.68
C TYR A 55 -34.84 -6.14 -0.29
N VAL A 56 -35.26 -5.22 -1.16
CA VAL A 56 -34.33 -4.46 -2.02
C VAL A 56 -33.39 -3.61 -1.16
N ALA A 57 -33.92 -2.91 -0.15
CA ALA A 57 -33.11 -2.16 0.81
C ALA A 57 -32.16 -3.07 1.60
N ALA A 58 -32.62 -4.24 2.05
CA ALA A 58 -31.78 -5.22 2.72
C ALA A 58 -30.63 -5.71 1.82
N ALA A 59 -30.91 -6.00 0.54
CA ALA A 59 -29.87 -6.37 -0.43
C ALA A 59 -28.87 -5.23 -0.67
N ALA A 60 -29.34 -3.98 -0.73
CA ALA A 60 -28.49 -2.79 -0.85
C ALA A 60 -27.60 -2.55 0.38
N VAL A 61 -27.96 -3.09 1.56
CA VAL A 61 -27.12 -3.08 2.77
C VAL A 61 -26.18 -4.29 2.81
N ILE A 62 -26.65 -5.48 2.40
CA ILE A 62 -25.85 -6.71 2.38
C ILE A 62 -24.67 -6.61 1.41
N ALA A 63 -24.87 -6.02 0.23
CA ALA A 63 -23.81 -5.86 -0.77
C ALA A 63 -22.54 -5.12 -0.25
N PRO A 64 -22.63 -3.89 0.31
CA PRO A 64 -21.47 -3.22 0.87
C PRO A 64 -20.92 -3.92 2.12
N LEU A 65 -21.78 -4.53 2.95
CA LEU A 65 -21.34 -5.31 4.11
C LEU A 65 -20.47 -6.50 3.68
N LEU A 66 -20.87 -7.21 2.63
CA LEU A 66 -20.12 -8.33 2.06
C LEU A 66 -18.74 -7.87 1.58
N ILE A 67 -18.67 -6.75 0.87
CA ILE A 67 -17.40 -6.17 0.40
C ILE A 67 -16.49 -5.83 1.59
N ILE A 68 -17.03 -5.24 2.65
CA ILE A 68 -16.25 -4.93 3.87
C ILE A 68 -15.68 -6.20 4.50
N ILE A 69 -16.49 -7.26 4.64
CA ILE A 69 -16.07 -8.53 5.23
C ILE A 69 -15.04 -9.24 4.35
N PHE A 70 -15.25 -9.29 3.04
CA PHE A 70 -14.31 -9.89 2.09
C PHE A 70 -12.96 -9.19 2.09
N ARG A 71 -12.96 -7.87 2.29
CA ARG A 71 -11.73 -7.10 2.49
C ARG A 71 -10.99 -7.53 3.76
N GLN A 72 -11.69 -7.64 4.89
CA GLN A 72 -11.07 -8.04 6.16
C GLN A 72 -10.47 -9.46 6.11
N ILE A 73 -11.08 -10.36 5.33
CA ILE A 73 -10.60 -11.74 5.13
C ILE A 73 -9.51 -11.81 4.03
N GLY A 74 -9.18 -10.70 3.37
CA GLY A 74 -8.08 -10.62 2.40
C GLY A 74 -8.41 -11.15 1.00
N LEU A 75 -9.69 -11.23 0.62
CA LEU A 75 -10.13 -11.73 -0.70
C LEU A 75 -9.87 -10.75 -1.87
N TYR A 76 -9.46 -9.52 -1.55
CA TYR A 76 -9.07 -8.49 -2.52
C TYR A 76 -7.57 -8.24 -2.61
N ILE A 77 -6.76 -8.97 -1.85
CA ILE A 77 -5.30 -8.96 -2.03
C ILE A 77 -5.01 -9.63 -3.38
N ARG A 78 -4.18 -9.00 -4.21
CA ARG A 78 -3.82 -9.46 -5.54
C ARG A 78 -2.28 -9.45 -5.70
N PRO A 79 -1.71 -10.35 -6.54
CA PRO A 79 -2.39 -11.41 -7.28
C PRO A 79 -2.85 -12.55 -6.37
N GLN A 80 -3.96 -13.21 -6.73
CA GLN A 80 -4.43 -14.40 -6.03
C GLN A 80 -3.75 -15.65 -6.61
N LEU A 81 -2.69 -16.10 -5.94
CA LEU A 81 -1.92 -17.27 -6.35
C LEU A 81 -2.67 -18.58 -6.04
N GLY A 82 -2.22 -19.67 -6.67
CA GLY A 82 -2.71 -21.01 -6.40
C GLY A 82 -4.08 -21.35 -7.03
N PRO A 83 -4.53 -22.61 -6.81
CA PRO A 83 -5.79 -23.10 -7.36
C PRO A 83 -7.01 -22.36 -6.80
N PHE A 84 -8.15 -22.54 -7.47
CA PHE A 84 -9.41 -21.94 -7.03
C PHE A 84 -9.92 -22.55 -5.71
N GLY A 85 -9.66 -23.84 -5.48
CA GLY A 85 -10.09 -24.56 -4.27
C GLY A 85 -9.66 -23.89 -2.96
N ASP A 86 -8.46 -23.32 -2.92
CA ASP A 86 -7.90 -22.64 -1.73
C ASP A 86 -8.66 -21.36 -1.33
N LYS A 87 -9.56 -20.89 -2.19
CA LYS A 87 -10.39 -19.70 -1.97
C LYS A 87 -11.75 -20.07 -1.38
N LEU A 88 -12.20 -21.31 -1.58
CA LEU A 88 -13.55 -21.76 -1.22
C LEU A 88 -13.87 -21.61 0.29
N PRO A 89 -12.99 -22.01 1.24
CA PRO A 89 -13.28 -21.85 2.66
C PRO A 89 -13.43 -20.38 3.08
N ARG A 90 -12.63 -19.49 2.47
CA ARG A 90 -12.68 -18.04 2.73
C ARG A 90 -13.96 -17.41 2.20
N LEU A 91 -14.41 -17.82 1.01
CA LEU A 91 -15.67 -17.36 0.43
C LEU A 91 -16.88 -17.79 1.26
N VAL A 92 -16.95 -19.08 1.62
CA VAL A 92 -18.02 -19.61 2.47
C VAL A 92 -18.06 -18.87 3.81
N ARG A 93 -16.90 -18.75 4.48
CA ARG A 93 -16.79 -18.02 5.75
C ARG A 93 -17.25 -16.56 5.61
N GLY A 94 -16.83 -15.87 4.56
CA GLY A 94 -17.21 -14.47 4.32
C GLY A 94 -18.72 -14.29 4.12
N VAL A 95 -19.36 -15.15 3.31
CA VAL A 95 -20.81 -15.13 3.08
C VAL A 95 -21.56 -15.44 4.39
N SER A 96 -21.12 -16.45 5.14
CA SER A 96 -21.71 -16.80 6.44
C SER A 96 -21.68 -15.64 7.43
N ILE A 97 -20.52 -14.99 7.59
CA ILE A 97 -20.38 -13.83 8.50
C ILE A 97 -21.27 -12.69 8.02
N THR A 98 -21.29 -12.40 6.71
CA THR A 98 -22.11 -11.33 6.15
C THR A 98 -23.59 -11.52 6.46
N LEU A 99 -24.13 -12.71 6.21
CA LEU A 99 -25.55 -12.97 6.43
C LEU A 99 -25.89 -13.06 7.91
N ALA A 100 -25.00 -13.60 8.75
CA ALA A 100 -25.18 -13.57 10.20
C ALA A 100 -25.21 -12.14 10.74
N THR A 101 -24.29 -11.28 10.30
CA THR A 101 -24.27 -9.86 10.67
C THR A 101 -25.49 -9.12 10.16
N ALA A 102 -25.89 -9.34 8.90
CA ALA A 102 -27.08 -8.72 8.33
C ALA A 102 -28.36 -9.12 9.09
N LEU A 103 -28.47 -10.40 9.45
CA LEU A 103 -29.58 -10.90 10.27
C LEU A 103 -29.58 -10.23 11.64
N ALA A 104 -28.44 -10.17 12.33
CA ALA A 104 -28.32 -9.49 13.63
C ALA A 104 -28.70 -8.00 13.54
N LEU A 105 -28.20 -7.29 12.53
CA LEU A 105 -28.56 -5.89 12.27
C LEU A 105 -30.05 -5.73 12.00
N SER A 106 -30.67 -6.66 11.28
CA SER A 106 -32.12 -6.65 11.04
C SER A 106 -32.95 -6.81 12.31
N PHE A 107 -32.41 -7.44 13.36
CA PHE A 107 -33.08 -7.50 14.67
C PHE A 107 -32.90 -6.23 15.49
N VAL A 108 -31.72 -5.59 15.40
CA VAL A 108 -31.39 -4.38 16.19
C VAL A 108 -32.03 -3.11 15.61
N VAL A 109 -31.98 -2.95 14.29
CA VAL A 109 -32.39 -1.71 13.61
C VAL A 109 -33.89 -1.68 13.32
N ARG A 110 -34.58 -2.83 13.45
CA ARG A 110 -36.00 -2.95 13.12
C ARG A 110 -36.87 -2.12 14.08
N PRO A 111 -37.60 -1.12 13.58
CA PRO A 111 -38.66 -0.47 14.35
C PRO A 111 -39.73 -1.49 14.75
N ALA A 112 -40.32 -1.33 15.94
CA ALA A 112 -41.31 -2.27 16.48
C ALA A 112 -42.49 -2.51 15.52
N ASP A 113 -42.86 -1.50 14.75
CA ASP A 113 -44.01 -1.51 13.85
C ASP A 113 -43.74 -2.21 12.50
N TRP A 114 -42.48 -2.54 12.20
CA TRP A 114 -42.14 -3.18 10.93
C TRP A 114 -42.37 -4.69 10.99
N PRO A 115 -42.92 -5.33 9.94
CA PRO A 115 -43.07 -6.78 9.91
C PRO A 115 -41.71 -7.51 9.86
N PRO A 116 -41.62 -8.74 10.40
CA PRO A 116 -40.37 -9.49 10.42
C PRO A 116 -39.97 -9.95 9.01
N TYR A 117 -38.66 -9.91 8.71
CA TYR A 117 -38.13 -10.54 7.52
C TYR A 117 -38.37 -12.06 7.54
N SER A 118 -38.64 -12.64 6.36
CA SER A 118 -38.85 -14.08 6.22
C SER A 118 -37.57 -14.87 6.51
N ARG A 119 -37.60 -15.76 7.51
CA ARG A 119 -36.49 -16.67 7.84
C ARG A 119 -36.13 -17.59 6.66
N THR A 120 -37.12 -17.99 5.87
CA THR A 120 -36.90 -18.77 4.66
C THR A 120 -36.13 -17.98 3.60
N VAL A 121 -36.39 -16.67 3.46
CA VAL A 121 -35.59 -15.81 2.57
C VAL A 121 -34.16 -15.74 3.06
N ALA A 122 -33.93 -15.58 4.37
CA ALA A 122 -32.57 -15.57 4.92
C ALA A 122 -31.81 -16.88 4.64
N LEU A 123 -32.48 -18.04 4.79
CA LEU A 123 -31.88 -19.35 4.47
C LEU A 123 -31.60 -19.50 2.97
N LEU A 124 -32.56 -19.15 2.11
CA LEU A 124 -32.37 -19.19 0.65
C LEU A 124 -31.30 -18.21 0.18
N ALA A 125 -31.21 -17.04 0.82
CA ALA A 125 -30.19 -16.02 0.55
C ALA A 125 -28.79 -16.57 0.79
N PHE A 126 -28.58 -17.42 1.80
CA PHE A 126 -27.29 -18.09 2.00
C PHE A 126 -26.85 -18.87 0.77
N PHE A 127 -27.70 -19.78 0.28
CA PHE A 127 -27.33 -20.64 -0.85
C PHE A 127 -27.25 -19.87 -2.17
N THR A 128 -28.18 -18.96 -2.41
CA THR A 128 -28.19 -18.16 -3.65
C THR A 128 -27.03 -17.17 -3.68
N VAL A 129 -26.77 -16.39 -2.62
CA VAL A 129 -25.60 -15.49 -2.56
C VAL A 129 -24.31 -16.30 -2.71
N LEU A 130 -24.17 -17.41 -2.00
CA LEU A 130 -22.98 -18.27 -2.13
C LEU A 130 -22.81 -18.78 -3.57
N LEU A 131 -23.88 -19.24 -4.22
CA LEU A 131 -23.84 -19.70 -5.61
C LEU A 131 -23.39 -18.59 -6.56
N PHE A 132 -24.00 -17.41 -6.48
CA PHE A 132 -23.65 -16.29 -7.35
C PHE A 132 -22.19 -15.86 -7.12
N VAL A 133 -21.76 -15.72 -5.86
CA VAL A 133 -20.36 -15.40 -5.49
C VAL A 133 -19.38 -16.46 -5.98
N LEU A 134 -19.73 -17.76 -5.94
CA LEU A 134 -18.86 -18.81 -6.48
C LEU A 134 -18.74 -18.75 -8.00
N LEU A 135 -19.86 -18.52 -8.69
CA LEU A 135 -19.90 -18.40 -10.14
C LEU A 135 -19.10 -17.20 -10.63
N GLU A 136 -19.36 -16.01 -10.08
CA GLU A 136 -18.61 -14.81 -10.47
C GLU A 136 -17.12 -14.93 -10.11
N ARG A 137 -16.77 -15.50 -8.94
CA ARG A 137 -15.35 -15.70 -8.59
C ARG A 137 -14.65 -16.69 -9.49
N PHE A 138 -15.34 -17.75 -9.93
CA PHE A 138 -14.78 -18.66 -10.91
C PHE A 138 -14.56 -17.97 -12.26
N ILE A 139 -15.53 -17.17 -12.72
CA ILE A 139 -15.41 -16.38 -13.96
C ILE A 139 -14.24 -15.40 -13.86
N LEU A 140 -14.16 -14.60 -12.78
CA LEU A 140 -13.06 -13.66 -12.53
C LEU A 140 -11.72 -14.39 -12.48
N PHE A 141 -11.61 -15.52 -11.79
CA PHE A 141 -10.37 -16.31 -11.74
C PHE A 141 -9.89 -16.73 -13.13
N ARG A 142 -10.82 -17.12 -14.02
CA ARG A 142 -10.51 -17.50 -15.42
C ARG A 142 -10.15 -16.29 -16.27
N LEU A 143 -10.86 -15.17 -16.13
CA LEU A 143 -10.58 -13.91 -16.82
C LEU A 143 -9.22 -13.33 -16.42
N GLU A 144 -8.93 -13.26 -15.11
CA GLU A 144 -7.65 -12.81 -14.58
C GLU A 144 -6.49 -13.65 -15.14
N LEU A 145 -6.65 -14.98 -15.18
CA LEU A 145 -5.63 -15.88 -15.75
C LEU A 145 -5.45 -15.65 -17.27
N HIS A 146 -6.56 -15.46 -17.99
CA HIS A 146 -6.54 -15.22 -19.43
C HIS A 146 -5.88 -13.90 -19.79
N TRP A 147 -6.22 -12.82 -19.08
CA TRP A 147 -5.60 -11.51 -19.27
C TRP A 147 -4.14 -11.50 -18.86
N ALA A 148 -3.79 -12.14 -17.72
CA ALA A 148 -2.41 -12.23 -17.27
C ALA A 148 -1.50 -12.90 -18.31
N ARG A 149 -1.99 -13.93 -19.02
CA ARG A 149 -1.26 -14.60 -20.11
C ARG A 149 -1.02 -13.72 -21.34
N ARG A 150 -1.89 -12.73 -21.59
CA ARG A 150 -1.80 -11.83 -22.75
C ARG A 150 -1.09 -10.52 -22.44
N THR A 151 -0.90 -10.22 -21.17
CA THR A 151 -0.28 -8.98 -20.73
C THR A 151 1.22 -9.17 -20.63
N ALA A 152 1.99 -8.21 -21.15
CA ALA A 152 3.44 -8.27 -21.06
C ALA A 152 3.91 -8.36 -19.59
N PRO A 153 4.98 -9.13 -19.32
CA PRO A 153 5.60 -9.16 -18.00
C PRO A 153 6.14 -7.77 -17.66
N ILE A 154 5.87 -7.32 -16.44
CA ILE A 154 6.26 -6.00 -15.95
C ILE A 154 7.37 -6.06 -14.89
N ARG A 155 7.61 -7.23 -14.29
CA ARG A 155 8.62 -7.44 -13.26
C ARG A 155 9.76 -8.30 -13.78
N ARG A 156 10.97 -7.76 -13.74
CA ARG A 156 12.20 -8.45 -14.13
C ARG A 156 12.85 -9.03 -12.88
N ILE A 157 12.80 -10.35 -12.74
CA ILE A 157 13.29 -11.07 -11.57
C ILE A 157 14.73 -11.54 -11.82
N MET A 158 15.63 -11.26 -10.89
CA MET A 158 16.97 -11.84 -10.83
C MET A 158 16.99 -12.95 -9.77
N ILE A 159 17.54 -14.11 -10.12
CA ILE A 159 17.71 -15.22 -9.17
C ILE A 159 19.18 -15.35 -8.79
N ILE A 160 19.48 -15.34 -7.49
CA ILE A 160 20.83 -15.63 -6.97
C ILE A 160 20.87 -17.13 -6.65
N GLY A 161 21.70 -17.87 -7.38
CA GLY A 161 21.76 -19.34 -7.33
C GLY A 161 21.53 -19.96 -8.70
N VAL A 162 22.21 -21.08 -8.98
CA VAL A 162 22.22 -21.75 -10.30
C VAL A 162 21.99 -23.26 -10.20
N ASP A 163 21.42 -23.71 -9.09
CA ASP A 163 21.15 -25.11 -8.80
C ASP A 163 19.77 -25.57 -9.31
N GLU A 164 19.38 -26.80 -8.97
CA GLU A 164 18.07 -27.34 -9.36
C GLU A 164 16.90 -26.58 -8.70
N LEU A 165 17.11 -26.01 -7.51
CA LEU A 165 16.12 -25.18 -6.84
C LEU A 165 15.87 -23.88 -7.63
N ALA A 166 16.93 -23.20 -8.08
CA ALA A 166 16.84 -22.04 -8.94
C ALA A 166 16.15 -22.35 -10.28
N ALA A 167 16.40 -23.53 -10.86
CA ALA A 167 15.73 -24.00 -12.08
C ALA A 167 14.24 -24.32 -11.84
N ARG A 168 13.89 -24.90 -10.69
CA ARG A 168 12.48 -25.12 -10.29
C ARG A 168 11.76 -23.81 -10.05
N LEU A 169 12.39 -22.86 -9.36
CA LEU A 169 11.86 -21.53 -9.11
C LEU A 169 11.54 -20.79 -10.40
N ARG A 170 12.46 -20.78 -11.37
CA ARG A 170 12.20 -20.23 -12.70
C ARG A 170 10.96 -20.85 -13.34
N ARG A 171 10.86 -22.19 -13.36
CA ARG A 171 9.71 -22.90 -13.94
C ARG A 171 8.40 -22.55 -13.21
N ALA A 172 8.42 -22.39 -11.89
CA ALA A 172 7.26 -22.00 -11.10
C ALA A 172 6.81 -20.57 -11.43
N LEU A 173 7.75 -19.63 -11.55
CA LEU A 173 7.48 -18.24 -11.95
C LEU A 173 6.90 -18.16 -13.37
N GLU A 174 7.46 -18.91 -14.33
CA GLU A 174 6.97 -18.94 -15.72
C GLU A 174 5.58 -19.60 -15.84
N ARG A 175 5.26 -20.56 -14.95
CA ARG A 175 3.96 -21.25 -14.92
C ARG A 175 2.83 -20.47 -14.26
N GLU A 176 3.14 -19.35 -13.60
CA GLU A 176 2.15 -18.50 -12.94
C GLU A 176 2.07 -17.12 -13.62
N PRO A 177 1.26 -17.00 -14.70
CA PRO A 177 1.15 -15.75 -15.47
C PRO A 177 0.72 -14.55 -14.64
N ARG A 178 -0.02 -14.75 -13.53
CA ARG A 178 -0.52 -13.67 -12.68
C ARG A 178 0.58 -12.91 -11.95
N LEU A 179 1.76 -13.52 -11.76
CA LEU A 179 2.93 -12.81 -11.23
C LEU A 179 3.48 -11.80 -12.24
N ARG A 180 3.17 -11.96 -13.53
CA ARG A 180 3.60 -11.09 -14.64
C ARG A 180 5.11 -10.81 -14.58
N SER A 181 5.84 -11.84 -14.19
CA SER A 181 7.28 -11.80 -14.01
C SER A 181 7.99 -12.43 -15.19
N ARG A 182 9.19 -11.94 -15.48
CA ARG A 182 10.12 -12.55 -16.42
C ARG A 182 11.49 -12.64 -15.75
N LEU A 183 12.19 -13.74 -15.99
CA LEU A 183 13.58 -13.88 -15.57
C LEU A 183 14.47 -12.89 -16.34
N ALA A 184 15.17 -12.04 -15.60
CA ALA A 184 16.22 -11.17 -16.11
C ALA A 184 17.53 -11.94 -16.30
N GLY A 185 17.84 -12.83 -15.36
CA GLY A 185 19.01 -13.70 -15.41
C GLY A 185 19.25 -14.42 -14.09
N TYR A 186 20.40 -15.08 -14.03
CA TYR A 186 20.94 -15.68 -12.82
C TYR A 186 22.23 -14.98 -12.41
N LEU A 187 22.46 -14.91 -11.11
CA LEU A 187 23.74 -14.51 -10.53
C LEU A 187 24.37 -15.69 -9.79
N LEU A 188 25.68 -15.83 -9.98
CA LEU A 188 26.47 -16.79 -9.22
C LEU A 188 26.56 -16.33 -7.75
N PRO A 189 26.31 -17.22 -6.79
CA PRO A 189 26.32 -16.89 -5.35
C PRO A 189 27.73 -16.59 -4.83
N ARG A 190 28.77 -16.98 -5.56
CA ARG A 190 30.17 -16.82 -5.23
C ARG A 190 30.95 -16.35 -6.46
N GLU A 191 32.10 -15.75 -6.22
CA GLU A 191 33.06 -15.43 -7.27
C GLU A 191 33.61 -16.73 -7.88
N PRO A 192 33.93 -16.74 -9.19
CA PRO A 192 34.56 -17.89 -9.83
C PRO A 192 35.98 -18.07 -9.28
N ASP A 193 36.16 -18.95 -8.29
CA ASP A 193 37.46 -19.27 -7.67
C ASP A 193 38.24 -20.38 -8.41
N GLY A 194 37.85 -20.68 -9.66
CA GLY A 194 38.39 -21.79 -10.43
C GLY A 194 37.74 -23.15 -10.13
N SER A 195 36.88 -23.26 -9.11
CA SER A 195 36.02 -24.43 -8.94
C SER A 195 34.84 -24.38 -9.92
N ALA A 196 34.56 -25.52 -10.58
CA ALA A 196 33.46 -25.60 -11.53
C ALA A 196 32.12 -25.55 -10.78
N ILE A 197 31.47 -24.37 -10.77
CA ILE A 197 30.09 -24.25 -10.31
C ILE A 197 29.22 -25.08 -11.26
N ARG A 198 28.63 -26.17 -10.73
CA ARG A 198 27.75 -27.05 -11.51
C ARG A 198 26.43 -26.34 -11.77
N LEU A 199 26.27 -25.86 -13.00
CA LEU A 199 25.00 -25.36 -13.51
C LEU A 199 24.00 -26.52 -13.58
N SER A 200 22.76 -26.30 -13.13
CA SER A 200 21.67 -27.22 -13.48
C SER A 200 21.56 -27.31 -15.01
N THR A 201 21.26 -28.50 -15.52
CA THR A 201 21.08 -28.77 -16.96
C THR A 201 19.96 -27.93 -17.58
N ALA A 202 19.03 -27.42 -16.76
CA ALA A 202 17.94 -26.55 -17.17
C ALA A 202 18.35 -25.06 -17.31
N ILE A 203 19.57 -24.69 -16.93
CA ILE A 203 20.08 -23.31 -16.96
C ILE A 203 21.14 -23.17 -18.05
N THR A 204 20.85 -22.34 -19.05
CA THR A 204 21.81 -22.03 -20.13
C THR A 204 22.85 -21.02 -19.64
N PRO A 205 24.16 -21.18 -19.95
CA PRO A 205 25.21 -20.25 -19.53
C PRO A 205 24.95 -18.79 -19.90
N LYS A 206 24.28 -18.53 -21.03
CA LYS A 206 23.89 -17.18 -21.49
C LYS A 206 22.94 -16.45 -20.53
N LEU A 207 22.22 -17.17 -19.67
CA LEU A 207 21.31 -16.58 -18.69
C LEU A 207 22.05 -16.15 -17.42
N VAL A 208 23.29 -16.58 -17.21
CA VAL A 208 24.13 -16.14 -16.10
C VAL A 208 24.72 -14.78 -16.46
N LYS A 209 24.43 -13.77 -15.64
CA LYS A 209 24.77 -12.37 -15.93
C LYS A 209 26.02 -11.86 -15.21
N GLY A 210 26.55 -12.65 -14.29
CA GLY A 210 27.71 -12.31 -13.48
C GLY A 210 27.69 -13.05 -12.14
N HIS A 211 28.44 -12.54 -11.19
CA HIS A 211 28.46 -13.00 -9.81
C HIS A 211 27.90 -11.94 -8.85
N ILE A 212 27.64 -12.35 -7.62
CA ILE A 212 27.09 -11.50 -6.56
C ILE A 212 27.89 -10.20 -6.30
N GLY A 213 29.19 -10.17 -6.57
CA GLY A 213 30.02 -8.96 -6.42
C GLY A 213 29.70 -7.89 -7.46
N GLU A 214 29.08 -8.27 -8.58
CA GLU A 214 28.64 -7.36 -9.64
C GLU A 214 27.15 -7.01 -9.52
N LEU A 215 26.53 -7.28 -8.35
CA LEU A 215 25.09 -7.11 -8.14
C LEU A 215 24.61 -5.71 -8.53
N GLU A 216 25.31 -4.66 -8.12
CA GLU A 216 24.93 -3.28 -8.40
C GLU A 216 24.89 -2.99 -9.90
N LYS A 217 25.95 -3.37 -10.61
CA LYS A 217 26.07 -3.21 -12.06
C LYS A 217 24.97 -4.00 -12.79
N VAL A 218 24.79 -5.26 -12.44
CA VAL A 218 23.81 -6.15 -13.09
C VAL A 218 22.38 -5.68 -12.82
N VAL A 219 22.07 -5.22 -11.61
CA VAL A 219 20.74 -4.68 -11.27
C VAL A 219 20.40 -3.45 -12.12
N ALA A 220 21.39 -2.57 -12.34
CA ALA A 220 21.23 -1.39 -13.19
C ALA A 220 21.09 -1.75 -14.67
N ASP A 221 22.01 -2.55 -15.22
CA ASP A 221 22.08 -2.91 -16.64
C ASP A 221 20.85 -3.74 -17.08
N GLU A 222 20.44 -4.70 -16.24
CA GLU A 222 19.31 -5.58 -16.54
C GLU A 222 17.97 -5.03 -16.04
N GLN A 223 17.93 -3.83 -15.46
CA GLN A 223 16.72 -3.21 -14.90
C GLN A 223 15.93 -4.18 -14.02
N VAL A 224 16.59 -4.75 -13.01
CA VAL A 224 16.01 -5.77 -12.11
C VAL A 224 15.00 -5.16 -11.14
N ASP A 225 13.76 -5.62 -11.19
CA ASP A 225 12.68 -5.15 -10.31
C ASP A 225 12.54 -5.96 -9.01
N GLU A 226 13.06 -7.19 -8.95
CA GLU A 226 12.98 -8.06 -7.77
C GLU A 226 14.15 -9.06 -7.76
N ILE A 227 14.71 -9.32 -6.58
CA ILE A 227 15.79 -10.28 -6.37
C ILE A 227 15.28 -11.45 -5.52
N ILE A 228 15.50 -12.68 -5.99
CA ILE A 228 15.19 -13.90 -5.22
C ILE A 228 16.48 -14.70 -4.98
N LEU A 229 16.84 -14.87 -3.72
CA LEU A 229 17.92 -15.76 -3.30
C LEU A 229 17.40 -17.20 -3.23
N ALA A 230 17.94 -18.06 -4.09
CA ALA A 230 17.64 -19.49 -4.13
C ALA A 230 18.78 -20.35 -3.58
N ASP A 231 19.89 -19.76 -3.14
CA ASP A 231 21.02 -20.47 -2.54
C ASP A 231 21.02 -20.35 -1.00
N PRO A 232 20.73 -21.43 -0.25
CA PRO A 232 20.73 -21.42 1.21
C PRO A 232 22.15 -21.39 1.82
N THR A 233 23.21 -21.62 1.02
CA THR A 233 24.60 -21.71 1.50
C THR A 233 25.31 -20.37 1.60
N ILE A 234 24.60 -19.26 1.34
CA ILE A 234 25.17 -17.92 1.40
C ILE A 234 25.55 -17.56 2.85
N SER A 235 26.70 -16.89 3.02
CA SER A 235 27.12 -16.44 4.35
C SER A 235 26.22 -15.33 4.89
N ARG A 236 26.05 -15.24 6.22
CA ARG A 236 25.26 -14.17 6.86
C ARG A 236 25.76 -12.77 6.50
N ALA A 237 27.07 -12.59 6.42
CA ALA A 237 27.67 -11.31 6.04
C ALA A 237 27.26 -10.90 4.62
N ARG A 238 27.32 -11.84 3.66
CA ARG A 238 26.94 -11.60 2.27
C ARG A 238 25.43 -11.40 2.10
N LEU A 239 24.61 -12.15 2.84
CA LEU A 239 23.16 -11.92 2.87
C LEU A 239 22.82 -10.50 3.34
N THR A 240 23.52 -10.03 4.38
CA THR A 240 23.33 -8.68 4.93
C THR A 240 23.72 -7.61 3.90
N GLU A 241 24.82 -7.81 3.17
CA GLU A 241 25.25 -6.94 2.07
C GLU A 241 24.19 -6.86 0.96
N ILE A 242 23.64 -8.00 0.52
CA ILE A 242 22.55 -8.02 -0.47
C ILE A 242 21.33 -7.26 0.04
N LEU A 243 20.92 -7.51 1.29
CA LEU A 243 19.75 -6.87 1.90
C LEU A 243 19.90 -5.34 1.90
N PHE A 244 21.04 -4.83 2.37
CA PHE A 244 21.32 -3.39 2.39
C PHE A 244 21.37 -2.80 0.98
N HIS A 245 21.94 -3.51 0.01
CA HIS A 245 21.94 -3.07 -1.39
C HIS A 245 20.51 -3.00 -1.95
N CYS A 246 19.73 -4.07 -1.79
CA CYS A 246 18.34 -4.13 -2.25
C CYS A 246 17.51 -2.98 -1.64
N GLU A 247 17.69 -2.73 -0.35
CA GLU A 247 17.01 -1.67 0.36
C GLU A 247 17.39 -0.27 -0.12
N ARG A 248 18.69 0.01 -0.28
CA ARG A 248 19.20 1.32 -0.75
C ARG A 248 18.62 1.68 -2.12
N HIS A 249 18.39 0.69 -2.97
CA HIS A 249 17.84 0.85 -4.31
C HIS A 249 16.33 0.63 -4.40
N LEU A 250 15.66 0.35 -3.27
CA LEU A 250 14.23 0.03 -3.18
C LEU A 250 13.82 -1.15 -4.10
N VAL A 251 14.69 -2.16 -4.20
CA VAL A 251 14.45 -3.40 -4.93
C VAL A 251 13.96 -4.47 -3.95
N PRO A 252 12.72 -4.99 -4.10
CA PRO A 252 12.22 -6.10 -3.32
C PRO A 252 13.17 -7.31 -3.30
N PHE A 253 13.42 -7.84 -2.10
CA PHE A 253 14.24 -9.02 -1.88
C PHE A 253 13.41 -10.15 -1.25
N ARG A 254 13.57 -11.36 -1.78
CA ARG A 254 13.00 -12.61 -1.25
C ARG A 254 14.06 -13.70 -1.24
N MET A 255 13.84 -14.73 -0.45
CA MET A 255 14.68 -15.91 -0.39
C MET A 255 13.85 -17.18 -0.27
N VAL A 256 14.33 -18.26 -0.86
CA VAL A 256 13.82 -19.61 -0.60
C VAL A 256 14.43 -20.06 0.73
N PRO A 257 13.63 -20.36 1.76
CA PRO A 257 14.17 -20.76 3.04
C PRO A 257 14.63 -22.23 3.02
N ASP A 258 15.56 -22.56 3.92
CA ASP A 258 15.84 -23.95 4.25
C ASP A 258 14.69 -24.53 5.10
N LEU A 259 14.04 -25.57 4.57
CA LEU A 259 12.86 -26.20 5.16
C LEU A 259 13.10 -26.71 6.60
N TYR A 260 14.34 -27.11 6.94
CA TYR A 260 14.67 -27.56 8.30
C TYR A 260 14.70 -26.43 9.32
N GLY A 261 15.10 -25.21 8.92
CA GLY A 261 15.12 -24.04 9.82
C GLY A 261 13.73 -23.48 10.12
N VAL A 262 12.83 -23.51 9.13
CA VAL A 262 11.48 -22.90 9.22
C VAL A 262 10.54 -23.66 10.14
N LEU A 263 10.69 -24.97 10.27
CA LEU A 263 9.84 -25.79 11.15
C LEU A 263 9.90 -25.34 12.63
N THR A 264 10.90 -24.57 13.01
CA THR A 264 11.11 -24.10 14.39
C THR A 264 10.55 -22.70 14.69
N GLN A 265 10.08 -21.95 13.68
CA GLN A 265 9.57 -20.59 13.86
C GLN A 265 8.23 -20.36 13.17
N ARG A 266 7.33 -19.59 13.81
CA ARG A 266 6.07 -19.10 13.19
C ARG A 266 6.35 -18.00 12.16
N VAL A 267 7.19 -18.26 11.16
CA VAL A 267 7.40 -17.33 10.05
C VAL A 267 6.28 -17.51 9.04
N ARG A 268 5.63 -16.42 8.61
CA ARG A 268 4.66 -16.48 7.52
C ARG A 268 5.41 -16.69 6.21
N VAL A 269 5.20 -17.84 5.59
CA VAL A 269 5.81 -18.23 4.33
C VAL A 269 4.83 -17.94 3.19
N ASN A 270 5.26 -17.17 2.20
CA ASN A 270 4.51 -17.01 0.96
C ASN A 270 4.87 -18.16 0.02
N HIS A 271 3.91 -18.64 -0.78
CA HIS A 271 4.17 -19.73 -1.71
C HIS A 271 4.01 -19.25 -3.15
N VAL A 272 4.99 -19.58 -3.99
CA VAL A 272 4.85 -19.56 -5.45
C VAL A 272 4.76 -21.01 -5.88
N MET A 273 3.55 -21.45 -6.21
CA MET A 273 3.24 -22.87 -6.42
C MET A 273 3.65 -23.70 -5.19
N ASP A 274 4.54 -24.69 -5.35
CA ASP A 274 5.07 -25.56 -4.32
C ASP A 274 6.32 -25.00 -3.61
N ILE A 275 6.81 -23.83 -4.01
CA ILE A 275 8.07 -23.27 -3.51
C ILE A 275 7.79 -22.23 -2.43
N PRO A 276 8.27 -22.44 -1.18
CA PRO A 276 8.17 -21.45 -0.13
C PRO A 276 9.13 -20.29 -0.41
N LEU A 277 8.67 -19.06 -0.18
CA LEU A 277 9.45 -17.84 -0.22
C LEU A 277 9.25 -17.10 1.10
N ILE A 278 10.36 -16.70 1.71
CA ILE A 278 10.42 -15.78 2.84
C ILE A 278 11.04 -14.49 2.34
N GLY A 279 10.48 -13.35 2.72
CA GLY A 279 11.00 -12.06 2.32
C GLY A 279 10.33 -10.97 3.11
N ILE A 280 10.66 -9.73 2.79
CA ILE A 280 10.03 -8.57 3.41
C ILE A 280 8.55 -8.55 2.97
N GLU A 281 7.64 -8.50 3.95
CA GLU A 281 6.20 -8.44 3.68
C GLU A 281 5.88 -7.17 2.88
N PRO A 282 4.97 -7.21 1.88
CA PRO A 282 4.54 -6.00 1.22
C PRO A 282 3.95 -5.02 2.24
N TRP A 283 4.35 -3.75 2.16
CA TRP A 283 3.85 -2.73 3.07
C TRP A 283 2.31 -2.65 3.01
N PRO A 284 1.60 -2.33 4.10
CA PRO A 284 0.14 -2.18 4.09
C PRO A 284 -0.36 -1.23 2.99
N LEU A 285 0.37 -0.17 2.70
CA LEU A 285 0.07 0.80 1.64
C LEU A 285 0.38 0.29 0.21
N GLU A 286 0.97 -0.89 0.04
CA GLU A 286 1.04 -1.59 -1.25
C GLU A 286 -0.28 -2.27 -1.63
N ALA A 287 -1.20 -2.47 -0.67
CA ALA A 287 -2.52 -2.95 -1.00
C ALA A 287 -3.34 -1.85 -1.70
N PHE A 288 -3.97 -2.19 -2.83
CA PHE A 288 -4.72 -1.24 -3.64
C PHE A 288 -5.79 -0.48 -2.83
N TRP A 289 -6.64 -1.20 -2.10
CA TRP A 289 -7.71 -0.60 -1.31
C TRP A 289 -7.20 0.30 -0.18
N ASN A 290 -6.02 0.01 0.36
CA ASN A 290 -5.38 0.85 1.36
C ASN A 290 -4.91 2.17 0.73
N ARG A 291 -4.31 2.13 -0.47
CA ARG A 291 -3.99 3.36 -1.23
C ARG A 291 -5.20 4.19 -1.59
N VAL A 292 -6.31 3.54 -1.98
CA VAL A 292 -7.55 4.24 -2.30
C VAL A 292 -8.07 4.97 -1.07
N LEU A 293 -8.16 4.29 0.08
CA LEU A 293 -8.56 4.92 1.34
C LEU A 293 -7.64 6.09 1.72
N LYS A 294 -6.33 5.85 1.71
CA LYS A 294 -5.32 6.89 1.97
C LYS A 294 -5.52 8.11 1.07
N ARG A 295 -5.78 7.88 -0.23
CA ARG A 295 -5.96 8.96 -1.20
C ARG A 295 -7.28 9.72 -1.00
N LEU A 296 -8.36 9.02 -0.65
CA LEU A 296 -9.64 9.66 -0.35
C LEU A 296 -9.53 10.54 0.90
N GLU A 297 -8.89 10.02 1.94
CA GLU A 297 -8.55 10.78 3.15
C GLU A 297 -7.71 12.02 2.81
N ASP A 298 -6.65 11.87 2.02
CA ASP A 298 -5.79 12.97 1.60
C ASP A 298 -6.54 14.06 0.84
N ILE A 299 -7.41 13.68 -0.11
CA ILE A 299 -8.21 14.64 -0.88
C ILE A 299 -9.20 15.34 0.02
N ALA A 300 -9.94 14.60 0.85
CA ALA A 300 -10.94 15.16 1.75
C ALA A 300 -10.31 16.16 2.73
N GLY A 301 -9.22 15.77 3.41
CA GLY A 301 -8.53 16.66 4.34
C GLY A 301 -7.81 17.82 3.65
N ALA A 302 -7.28 17.64 2.44
CA ALA A 302 -6.69 18.74 1.67
C ALA A 302 -7.73 19.78 1.23
N LEU A 303 -8.93 19.35 0.82
CA LEU A 303 -10.02 20.28 0.48
C LEU A 303 -10.48 21.09 1.69
N VAL A 304 -10.67 20.43 2.84
CA VAL A 304 -10.99 21.12 4.10
C VAL A 304 -9.86 22.07 4.49
N GLY A 305 -8.61 21.61 4.46
CA GLY A 305 -7.43 22.42 4.78
C GLY A 305 -7.26 23.63 3.86
N LEU A 306 -7.52 23.49 2.55
CA LEU A 306 -7.50 24.61 1.59
C LEU A 306 -8.64 25.60 1.86
N ALA A 307 -9.85 25.13 2.12
CA ALA A 307 -10.98 26.01 2.44
C ALA A 307 -10.72 26.84 3.71
N LEU A 308 -10.17 26.22 4.75
CA LEU A 308 -9.83 26.90 6.01
C LEU A 308 -8.60 27.80 5.89
N SER A 309 -7.61 27.42 5.07
CA SER A 309 -6.39 28.21 4.89
C SER A 309 -6.54 29.39 3.93
N ALA A 310 -7.49 29.35 3.00
CA ALA A 310 -7.73 30.43 2.04
C ALA A 310 -7.87 31.83 2.67
N PRO A 311 -8.74 32.06 3.68
CA PRO A 311 -8.84 33.38 4.33
C PRO A 311 -7.55 33.76 5.07
N ILE A 312 -6.85 32.81 5.68
CA ILE A 312 -5.59 33.05 6.41
C ILE A 312 -4.49 33.49 5.43
N ILE A 313 -4.36 32.80 4.29
CA ILE A 313 -3.37 33.12 3.25
C ILE A 313 -3.69 34.49 2.63
N LEU A 314 -4.97 34.82 2.42
CA LEU A 314 -5.40 36.12 1.89
C LEU A 314 -4.95 37.27 2.79
N ILE A 315 -5.02 37.10 4.11
CA ILE A 315 -4.58 38.10 5.10
C ILE A 315 -3.04 38.11 5.24
N ALA A 316 -2.39 36.93 5.23
CA ALA A 316 -0.95 36.82 5.37
C ALA A 316 -0.18 37.38 4.17
N ALA A 317 -0.73 37.25 2.95
CA ALA A 317 -0.09 37.70 1.72
C ALA A 317 0.35 39.19 1.71
N PRO A 318 -0.52 40.17 2.03
CA PRO A 318 -0.11 41.57 2.11
C PRO A 318 0.88 41.84 3.25
N LEU A 319 0.77 41.13 4.39
CA LEU A 319 1.70 41.27 5.51
C LEU A 319 3.12 40.81 5.13
N ILE A 320 3.23 39.70 4.39
CA ILE A 320 4.50 39.18 3.86
C ILE A 320 5.11 40.12 2.82
N LYS A 321 4.29 40.76 1.97
CA LYS A 321 4.79 41.75 1.00
C LYS A 321 5.26 43.05 1.66
N ARG A 322 4.65 43.43 2.79
CA ARG A 322 5.08 44.59 3.59
C ARG A 322 6.35 44.33 4.39
N SER A 323 6.62 43.08 4.79
CA SER A 323 7.81 42.76 5.57
C SER A 323 9.09 42.67 4.74
N SER A 324 9.02 42.22 3.48
CA SER A 324 10.16 42.20 2.55
C SER A 324 9.71 42.20 1.08
N PRO A 325 10.50 42.74 0.14
CA PRO A 325 10.16 42.71 -1.29
C PRO A 325 10.23 41.29 -1.86
N GLY A 326 9.33 40.93 -2.78
CA GLY A 326 9.33 39.65 -3.51
C GLY A 326 8.03 38.83 -3.40
N PRO A 327 8.04 37.54 -3.81
CA PRO A 327 6.84 36.70 -3.89
C PRO A 327 6.32 36.26 -2.50
N VAL A 328 5.01 36.07 -2.38
CA VAL A 328 4.36 35.58 -1.15
C VAL A 328 4.70 34.12 -0.87
N PHE A 329 4.70 33.30 -1.92
CA PHE A 329 4.98 31.87 -1.82
C PHE A 329 6.46 31.60 -1.99
N TYR A 330 7.01 30.83 -1.08
CA TYR A 330 8.33 30.22 -1.17
C TYR A 330 8.20 28.82 -1.77
N ARG A 331 9.11 28.47 -2.68
CA ARG A 331 9.15 27.17 -3.36
C ARG A 331 10.46 26.48 -3.01
N GLN A 332 10.39 25.22 -2.60
CA GLN A 332 11.59 24.44 -2.26
C GLN A 332 11.52 23.04 -2.84
N THR A 333 12.60 22.60 -3.48
CA THR A 333 12.71 21.22 -3.95
C THR A 333 12.93 20.27 -2.77
N ARG A 334 12.11 19.22 -2.71
CA ARG A 334 12.15 18.16 -1.70
C ARG A 334 12.08 16.79 -2.35
N CYS A 335 12.56 15.76 -1.65
CA CYS A 335 12.41 14.37 -2.08
C CYS A 335 11.06 13.82 -1.66
N GLY A 336 10.35 13.23 -2.63
CA GLY A 336 9.07 12.55 -2.45
C GLY A 336 9.21 11.04 -2.55
N MET A 337 8.13 10.40 -3.02
CA MET A 337 8.08 8.96 -3.17
C MET A 337 9.16 8.44 -4.13
N ALA A 338 9.78 7.32 -3.76
CA ALA A 338 10.93 6.70 -4.41
C ALA A 338 12.12 7.66 -4.62
N GLY A 339 12.23 8.71 -3.79
CA GLY A 339 13.27 9.73 -3.87
C GLY A 339 13.05 10.78 -4.96
N HIS A 340 11.95 10.72 -5.71
CA HIS A 340 11.70 11.67 -6.80
C HIS A 340 11.50 13.11 -6.29
N PRO A 341 12.16 14.11 -6.90
CA PRO A 341 12.04 15.49 -6.46
C PRO A 341 10.65 16.06 -6.78
N PHE A 342 10.12 16.88 -5.87
CA PHE A 342 8.91 17.68 -6.09
C PHE A 342 9.07 19.08 -5.49
N THR A 343 8.22 20.01 -5.91
CA THR A 343 8.21 21.39 -5.40
C THR A 343 7.25 21.53 -4.23
N LEU A 344 7.79 21.79 -3.04
CA LEU A 344 7.05 22.11 -1.83
C LEU A 344 6.67 23.61 -1.82
N TYR A 345 5.41 23.92 -1.49
CA TYR A 345 4.92 25.29 -1.33
C TYR A 345 4.83 25.69 0.14
N LYS A 346 5.35 26.87 0.48
CA LYS A 346 5.20 27.51 1.80
C LYS A 346 4.90 29.00 1.66
N LEU A 347 4.40 29.63 2.71
CA LEU A 347 4.45 31.09 2.81
C LEU A 347 5.88 31.52 3.12
N ARG A 348 6.30 32.63 2.53
CA ARG A 348 7.63 33.17 2.73
C ARG A 348 7.77 33.78 4.13
N THR A 349 8.74 33.29 4.89
CA THR A 349 9.03 33.73 6.26
C THR A 349 10.39 34.44 6.39
N MET A 350 11.25 34.30 5.38
CA MET A 350 12.58 34.93 5.28
C MET A 350 12.70 35.79 4.00
N PRO A 351 13.65 36.75 3.94
CA PRO A 351 14.01 37.44 2.71
C PRO A 351 14.46 36.47 1.60
N VAL A 352 14.34 36.89 0.34
CA VAL A 352 14.61 36.03 -0.84
C VAL A 352 16.08 35.59 -0.90
N ASP A 353 16.98 36.42 -0.38
CA ASP A 353 18.43 36.26 -0.35
C ASP A 353 18.96 35.60 0.94
N ALA A 354 18.09 35.08 1.80
CA ALA A 354 18.46 34.54 3.12
C ALA A 354 19.44 33.35 3.08
N GLU A 355 19.47 32.56 2.00
CA GLU A 355 20.42 31.44 1.83
C GLU A 355 21.62 31.81 0.92
N SER A 356 21.70 33.05 0.40
CA SER A 356 22.71 33.44 -0.62
C SER A 356 24.16 33.31 -0.14
N LYS A 357 24.41 33.49 1.17
CA LYS A 357 25.75 33.41 1.77
C LYS A 357 26.07 32.07 2.44
N THR A 358 25.05 31.29 2.83
CA THR A 358 25.21 30.10 3.69
C THR A 358 24.94 28.79 2.95
N GLY A 359 24.26 28.84 1.80
CA GLY A 359 23.75 27.64 1.15
C GLY A 359 22.65 26.94 1.97
N PRO A 360 22.38 25.64 1.68
CA PRO A 360 21.29 24.87 2.27
C PRO A 360 21.60 24.45 3.72
N VAL A 361 21.22 25.27 4.70
CA VAL A 361 21.41 24.96 6.13
C VAL A 361 20.07 24.59 6.78
N TRP A 362 20.08 23.71 7.79
CA TRP A 362 18.91 23.49 8.64
C TRP A 362 18.53 24.78 9.37
N THR A 363 17.22 25.00 9.51
CA THR A 363 16.76 26.10 10.33
C THR A 363 16.88 25.71 11.81
N THR A 364 17.52 26.56 12.60
CA THR A 364 17.52 26.50 14.06
C THR A 364 16.30 27.21 14.66
N GLU A 365 16.01 26.96 15.94
CA GLU A 365 14.88 27.50 16.72
C GLU A 365 14.81 29.04 16.65
N ASP A 366 15.94 29.73 16.78
CA ASP A 366 16.09 31.19 16.71
C ASP A 366 16.88 31.67 15.49
N ASP A 367 16.45 31.27 14.29
CA ASP A 367 17.14 31.65 13.06
C ASP A 367 17.05 33.17 12.78
N PRO A 368 18.17 33.92 12.78
CA PRO A 368 18.18 35.38 12.67
C PRO A 368 17.72 35.88 11.30
N ARG A 369 17.56 34.99 10.30
CA ARG A 369 17.14 35.34 8.95
C ARG A 369 15.62 35.55 8.83
N ARG A 370 14.86 35.35 9.90
CA ARG A 370 13.39 35.44 9.91
C ARG A 370 12.92 36.90 9.93
N THR A 371 11.83 37.19 9.23
CA THR A 371 11.10 38.44 9.40
C THR A 371 10.16 38.35 10.62
N ARG A 372 9.75 39.48 11.23
CA ARG A 372 8.79 39.48 12.37
C ARG A 372 7.46 38.78 12.02
N ILE A 373 6.94 39.04 10.81
CA ILE A 373 5.75 38.33 10.29
C ILE A 373 6.07 36.84 10.07
N GLY A 374 7.25 36.53 9.56
CA GLY A 374 7.71 35.16 9.36
C GLY A 374 7.82 34.35 10.65
N GLU A 375 8.27 34.98 11.74
CA GLU A 375 8.30 34.40 13.08
C GLU A 375 6.89 34.03 13.55
N PHE A 376 5.93 34.96 13.45
CA PHE A 376 4.53 34.69 13.76
C PHE A 376 3.96 33.54 12.93
N LEU A 377 4.21 33.54 11.61
CA LEU A 377 3.72 32.47 10.73
C LEU A 377 4.28 31.10 11.11
N ARG A 378 5.58 30.99 11.44
CA ARG A 378 6.19 29.72 11.86
C ARG A 378 5.73 29.28 13.24
N LYS A 379 5.54 30.22 14.18
CA LYS A 379 5.05 29.94 15.54
C LYS A 379 3.67 29.27 15.54
N PHE A 380 2.86 29.52 14.53
CA PHE A 380 1.54 28.90 14.37
C PHE A 380 1.49 27.89 13.20
N ASN A 381 2.64 27.52 12.63
CA ASN A 381 2.77 26.69 11.42
C ASN A 381 1.89 27.15 10.23
N LEU A 382 1.54 28.44 10.18
CA LEU A 382 0.73 29.03 9.11
C LEU A 382 1.51 29.10 7.80
N ASP A 383 2.85 29.06 7.86
CA ASP A 383 3.70 29.02 6.69
C ASP A 383 3.58 27.71 5.89
N GLU A 384 3.12 26.63 6.53
CA GLU A 384 2.97 25.32 5.91
C GLU A 384 1.59 25.11 5.26
N LEU A 385 0.63 26.02 5.44
CA LEU A 385 -0.72 25.92 4.88
C LEU A 385 -0.77 25.70 3.34
N PRO A 386 0.09 26.33 2.51
CA PRO A 386 0.09 26.07 1.07
C PRO A 386 0.40 24.61 0.69
N GLN A 387 0.96 23.80 1.60
CA GLN A 387 1.23 22.39 1.36
C GLN A 387 -0.03 21.54 1.17
N PHE A 388 -1.22 21.99 1.61
CA PHE A 388 -2.47 21.30 1.27
C PHE A 388 -2.67 21.21 -0.25
N TRP A 389 -2.11 22.16 -1.02
CA TRP A 389 -2.08 22.07 -2.47
C TRP A 389 -1.19 20.92 -2.98
N ASN A 390 -0.04 20.68 -2.34
CA ASN A 390 0.82 19.52 -2.65
C ASN A 390 0.11 18.20 -2.36
N VAL A 391 -0.66 18.13 -1.28
CA VAL A 391 -1.49 16.95 -0.95
C VAL A 391 -2.57 16.75 -2.01
N LEU A 392 -3.31 17.80 -2.37
CA LEU A 392 -4.36 17.72 -3.39
C LEU A 392 -3.79 17.31 -4.77
N LYS A 393 -2.66 17.88 -5.18
CA LYS A 393 -1.94 17.50 -6.42
C LYS A 393 -1.40 16.06 -6.37
N GLY A 394 -1.17 15.54 -5.16
CA GLY A 394 -0.70 14.18 -4.94
C GLY A 394 0.82 14.05 -4.87
N ASP A 395 1.56 15.15 -4.70
CA ASP A 395 3.00 15.13 -4.40
C ASP A 395 3.26 14.67 -2.96
N MET A 396 2.33 15.01 -2.05
CA MET A 396 2.35 14.68 -0.62
C MET A 396 1.07 13.94 -0.19
N SER A 397 1.10 13.49 1.05
CA SER A 397 -0.03 12.97 1.82
C SER A 397 -0.26 13.85 3.05
N LEU A 398 -1.44 13.76 3.70
CA LEU A 398 -1.64 14.46 4.97
C LEU A 398 -0.71 13.89 6.05
N VAL A 399 -0.62 12.56 6.10
CA VAL A 399 0.18 11.81 7.08
C VAL A 399 1.23 10.97 6.35
N GLY A 400 2.49 11.09 6.78
CA GLY A 400 3.61 10.34 6.22
C GLY A 400 4.97 10.88 6.69
N PRO A 401 6.07 10.24 6.28
CA PRO A 401 7.41 10.71 6.60
C PRO A 401 7.64 12.14 6.13
N ARG A 402 8.33 12.98 6.93
CA ARG A 402 8.61 14.36 6.54
C ARG A 402 9.53 14.41 5.31
N PRO A 403 9.27 15.28 4.31
CA PRO A 403 10.09 15.37 3.11
C PRO A 403 11.39 16.16 3.34
N GLU A 404 12.53 15.56 3.02
CA GLU A 404 13.85 16.20 3.16
C GLU A 404 14.37 16.83 1.85
N ARG A 405 15.34 17.74 1.95
CA ARG A 405 16.00 18.32 0.76
C ARG A 405 16.87 17.25 0.10
N PRO A 406 16.98 17.23 -1.24
CA PRO A 406 17.83 16.27 -1.95
C PRO A 406 19.27 16.23 -1.42
N HIS A 407 19.84 17.38 -1.09
CA HIS A 407 21.19 17.48 -0.51
C HIS A 407 21.37 16.63 0.76
N PHE A 408 20.40 16.67 1.67
CA PHE A 408 20.44 15.88 2.91
C PHE A 408 20.11 14.41 2.67
N VAL A 409 19.23 14.12 1.70
CA VAL A 409 18.88 12.74 1.34
C VAL A 409 20.11 11.97 0.85
N GLU A 410 20.96 12.58 0.02
CA GLU A 410 22.21 11.94 -0.41
C GLU A 410 23.16 11.67 0.76
N GLN A 411 23.31 12.63 1.68
CA GLN A 411 24.13 12.44 2.89
C GLN A 411 23.59 11.33 3.80
N PHE A 412 22.29 11.29 4.03
CA PHE A 412 21.68 10.30 4.94
C PHE A 412 21.57 8.91 4.33
N LYS A 413 21.41 8.81 3.00
CA LYS A 413 21.38 7.52 2.29
C LYS A 413 22.68 6.71 2.49
N GLU A 414 23.81 7.40 2.66
CA GLU A 414 25.11 6.77 2.88
C GLU A 414 25.35 6.43 4.35
N ASN A 415 24.92 7.31 5.27
CA ASN A 415 25.30 7.25 6.68
C ASN A 415 24.25 6.62 7.60
N VAL A 416 22.98 6.58 7.19
CA VAL A 416 21.86 6.12 8.02
C VAL A 416 21.27 4.84 7.44
N GLY A 417 21.35 3.76 8.21
CA GLY A 417 20.74 2.48 7.85
C GLY A 417 19.24 2.62 7.60
N HIS A 418 18.73 1.90 6.60
CA HIS A 418 17.31 1.89 6.24
C HIS A 418 16.71 3.24 5.79
N TYR A 419 17.53 4.28 5.60
CA TYR A 419 17.04 5.63 5.34
C TYR A 419 16.19 5.74 4.06
N MET A 420 16.54 5.01 3.00
CA MET A 420 15.79 5.09 1.74
C MET A 420 14.37 4.51 1.85
N THR A 421 14.15 3.56 2.75
CA THR A 421 12.88 2.85 2.93
C THR A 421 11.74 3.78 3.34
N ARG A 422 12.04 4.90 4.03
CA ARG A 422 11.03 5.94 4.33
C ARG A 422 10.42 6.57 3.07
N HIS A 423 11.09 6.48 1.92
CA HIS A 423 10.63 7.06 0.66
C HIS A 423 9.76 6.10 -0.15
N VAL A 424 9.46 4.88 0.32
CA VAL A 424 8.59 3.93 -0.41
C VAL A 424 7.20 4.53 -0.68
N PHE A 425 6.71 5.40 0.21
CA PHE A 425 5.44 6.11 0.06
C PHE A 425 5.60 7.63 0.03
N LYS A 426 4.49 8.32 -0.24
CA LYS A 426 4.48 9.78 -0.31
C LYS A 426 4.81 10.38 1.06
N PRO A 427 5.59 11.47 1.10
CA PRO A 427 5.84 12.19 2.34
C PRO A 427 4.58 12.87 2.87
N GLY A 428 4.56 13.14 4.18
CA GLY A 428 3.46 13.76 4.90
C GLY A 428 3.64 15.25 5.20
N MET A 429 2.54 15.96 5.40
CA MET A 429 2.56 17.27 6.09
C MET A 429 2.87 17.07 7.57
N THR A 430 2.22 16.07 8.18
CA THR A 430 2.52 15.55 9.51
C THR A 430 2.90 14.06 9.44
N GLY A 431 3.36 13.48 10.54
CA GLY A 431 3.84 12.10 10.58
C GLY A 431 4.08 11.62 12.00
N TRP A 432 4.26 10.31 12.15
CA TRP A 432 4.45 9.67 13.46
C TRP A 432 5.68 10.19 14.20
N ALA A 433 6.82 10.33 13.51
CA ALA A 433 8.02 10.95 14.09
C ALA A 433 7.74 12.39 14.58
N GLN A 434 7.02 13.18 13.79
CA GLN A 434 6.71 14.58 14.12
C GLN A 434 5.79 14.70 15.34
N VAL A 435 4.80 13.83 15.53
CA VAL A 435 3.91 13.91 16.71
C VAL A 435 4.57 13.36 17.98
N ASN A 436 5.65 12.61 17.87
CA ASN A 436 6.48 12.12 18.99
C ASN A 436 7.69 13.02 19.27
N GLY A 437 7.69 14.28 18.79
CA GLY A 437 8.72 15.27 19.12
C GLY A 437 10.04 15.13 18.34
N LEU A 438 10.14 14.19 17.41
CA LEU A 438 11.34 13.99 16.60
C LEU A 438 11.36 14.98 15.42
N ARG A 439 11.70 16.24 15.73
CA ARG A 439 11.74 17.38 14.81
C ARG A 439 13.07 18.12 14.89
N GLY A 440 13.46 18.81 13.82
CA GLY A 440 14.65 19.68 13.81
C GLY A 440 15.95 18.89 14.01
N ASN A 441 16.71 19.25 15.04
CA ASN A 441 18.05 18.74 15.33
C ASN A 441 18.08 17.38 16.07
N THR A 442 16.94 16.68 16.22
CA THR A 442 16.91 15.34 16.83
C THR A 442 17.67 14.31 15.99
N SER A 443 17.98 13.15 16.57
CA SER A 443 18.53 11.99 15.85
C SER A 443 17.78 11.71 14.54
N ILE A 444 18.50 11.48 13.45
CA ILE A 444 17.89 11.10 12.16
C ILE A 444 17.51 9.62 12.20
N GLU A 445 18.30 8.81 12.88
CA GLU A 445 18.09 7.38 13.09
C GLU A 445 16.76 7.13 13.80
N ASP A 446 16.48 7.85 14.88
CA ASP A 446 15.22 7.71 15.63
C ASP A 446 14.02 8.14 14.79
N ARG A 447 14.19 9.18 13.97
CA ARG A 447 13.17 9.63 13.01
C ARG A 447 12.86 8.55 11.98
N VAL A 448 13.90 7.94 11.41
CA VAL A 448 13.75 6.85 10.45
C VAL A 448 13.02 5.68 11.10
N GLN A 449 13.37 5.27 12.32
CA GLN A 449 12.68 4.19 13.01
C GLN A 449 11.18 4.46 13.20
N HIS A 450 10.80 5.69 13.56
CA HIS A 450 9.39 6.06 13.67
C HIS A 450 8.67 6.13 12.33
N ASP A 451 9.36 6.62 11.29
CA ASP A 451 8.81 6.65 9.94
C ASP A 451 8.60 5.23 9.41
N LEU A 452 9.53 4.30 9.65
CA LEU A 452 9.38 2.87 9.30
C LEU A 452 8.25 2.23 10.07
N TYR A 453 8.17 2.43 11.39
CA TYR A 453 7.07 1.92 12.22
C TYR A 453 5.70 2.36 11.68
N TYR A 454 5.59 3.63 11.26
CA TYR A 454 4.39 4.14 10.62
C TYR A 454 4.07 3.40 9.31
N LEU A 455 5.05 3.20 8.44
CA LEU A 455 4.86 2.51 7.17
C LEU A 455 4.47 1.03 7.38
N GLU A 456 5.07 0.34 8.34
CA GLU A 456 4.78 -1.07 8.67
C GLU A 456 3.38 -1.26 9.27
N ASN A 457 2.92 -0.30 10.07
CA ASN A 457 1.68 -0.41 10.84
C ASN A 457 0.56 0.49 10.30
N TRP A 458 0.69 0.95 9.06
CA TRP A 458 -0.27 1.88 8.48
C TRP A 458 -1.70 1.32 8.57
N SER A 459 -2.59 2.13 9.09
CA SER A 459 -4.03 1.91 9.09
C SER A 459 -4.74 3.25 9.10
N LEU A 460 -5.98 3.29 8.60
CA LEU A 460 -6.77 4.52 8.59
C LEU A 460 -6.97 5.10 10.00
N SER A 461 -7.11 4.22 11.01
CA SER A 461 -7.18 4.64 12.42
C SER A 461 -5.88 5.22 12.93
N PHE A 462 -4.74 4.75 12.43
CA PHE A 462 -3.43 5.29 12.81
C PHE A 462 -3.22 6.68 12.22
N ASP A 463 -3.62 6.90 10.96
CA ASP A 463 -3.58 8.24 10.35
C ASP A 463 -4.47 9.22 11.12
N LEU A 464 -5.70 8.82 11.45
CA LEU A 464 -6.61 9.65 12.23
C LEU A 464 -6.02 9.98 13.62
N LYS A 465 -5.40 9.01 14.29
CA LYS A 465 -4.69 9.25 15.55
C LYS A 465 -3.59 10.30 15.39
N ILE A 466 -2.78 10.22 14.33
CA ILE A 466 -1.69 11.17 14.07
C ILE A 466 -2.24 12.56 13.78
N LEU A 467 -3.31 12.68 12.97
CA LEU A 467 -3.96 13.95 12.68
C LEU A 467 -4.50 14.60 13.95
N ILE A 468 -5.21 13.85 14.79
CA ILE A 468 -5.72 14.32 16.08
C ILE A 468 -4.57 14.79 16.98
N GLN A 469 -3.53 13.97 17.13
CA GLN A 469 -2.34 14.34 17.90
C GLN A 469 -1.64 15.59 17.35
N THR A 470 -1.64 15.79 16.03
CA THR A 470 -1.06 16.98 15.41
C THR A 470 -1.78 18.27 15.82
N PHE A 471 -3.11 18.23 15.98
CA PHE A 471 -3.87 19.40 16.44
C PHE A 471 -3.67 19.71 17.93
N PHE A 472 -3.48 18.68 18.77
CA PHE A 472 -3.31 18.86 20.22
C PHE A 472 -1.86 19.08 20.63
N ASN A 473 -0.89 18.56 19.87
CA ASN A 473 0.51 18.68 20.21
C ASN A 473 1.02 20.08 19.83
N ARG A 474 1.14 20.95 20.85
CA ARG A 474 1.59 22.34 20.72
C ARG A 474 3.12 22.48 20.66
N GLN A 475 3.88 21.39 20.77
CA GLN A 475 5.34 21.44 20.62
C GLN A 475 5.70 21.60 19.14
N ASN A 476 6.02 22.83 18.75
CA ASN A 476 6.52 23.12 17.42
C ASN A 476 7.97 22.68 17.28
N ALA A 477 8.46 22.57 16.03
CA ALA A 477 9.87 22.34 15.75
C ALA A 477 10.77 23.55 16.09
N TYR A 478 10.18 24.60 16.67
CA TYR A 478 10.77 25.89 17.00
C TYR A 478 10.13 26.43 18.28
#